data_AF-A0A514WH57-F1
#
_entry.id   AF-A0A514WH57-F1
#
_cell.length_a   1.000
_cell.length_b   1.000
_cell.length_c   1.000
_cell.angle_alpha   90.00
_cell.angle_beta   90.00
_cell.angle_gamma   90.00
#
_symmetry.space_group_name_H-M   'P 1'
#
loop_
_entity.id
_entity.type
_entity.pdbx_description
1 polymer ?
#
loop_
_entity_poly.entity_id
_entity_poly.type
_entity_poly.pdbx_seq_one_letter_code
_entity_poly.pdbx_strand_id
1 'polypeptide(L)' 'MTVPSPLRAQLASFDHAYSLAIRKWETTGRPQFVLRTGDPIQPFRVTEARPGKDEGLVLHVA' A
#
# COMPACT_ATOMS: atom_id res chain seq x y z
N MET A 1 -12.57 -19.30 2.85
CA MET A 1 -11.51 -18.28 2.63
C MET A 1 -10.36 -18.96 1.90
N THR A 2 -10.08 -18.57 0.65
CA THR A 2 -8.98 -19.18 -0.13
C THR A 2 -7.69 -18.49 0.22
N VAL A 3 -6.68 -19.25 0.65
CA VAL A 3 -5.35 -18.71 0.96
C VAL A 3 -4.71 -18.25 -0.35
N PRO A 4 -4.20 -17.00 -0.46
CA PRO A 4 -3.51 -16.56 -1.66
C PRO A 4 -2.25 -17.39 -1.90
N SER A 5 -1.85 -17.53 -3.16
CA SER A 5 -0.56 -18.15 -3.47
C SER A 5 0.58 -17.39 -2.78
N PRO A 6 1.71 -18.05 -2.47
CA PRO A 6 2.83 -17.41 -1.76
C PRO A 6 3.30 -16.09 -2.42
N LEU A 7 3.41 -16.07 -3.75
CA LEU A 7 3.76 -14.87 -4.49
C LEU A 7 2.74 -13.75 -4.31
N ARG A 8 1.45 -14.07 -4.34
CA ARG A 8 0.40 -13.07 -4.11
C ARG A 8 0.44 -12.55 -2.69
N ALA A 9 0.67 -13.41 -1.69
CA ALA A 9 0.84 -12.98 -0.30
C ALA A 9 2.02 -11.99 -0.16
N GLN A 10 3.14 -12.27 -0.83
CA GLN A 10 4.30 -11.37 -0.83
C GLN A 10 4.01 -10.04 -1.52
N LEU A 11 3.39 -10.04 -2.70
CA LEU A 11 3.05 -8.81 -3.44
C LEU A 11 1.97 -7.98 -2.74
N ALA A 12 1.08 -8.65 -2.00
CA ALA A 12 0.02 -8.02 -1.22
C ALA A 12 0.45 -7.67 0.21
N SER A 13 1.74 -7.84 0.54
CA SER A 13 2.30 -7.53 1.86
C SER A 13 2.51 -6.04 2.07
N PHE A 14 2.63 -5.64 3.33
CA PHE A 14 2.99 -4.27 3.71
C PHE A 14 4.38 -3.90 3.18
N ASP A 15 5.37 -4.79 3.32
CA ASP A 15 6.75 -4.52 2.90
C ASP A 15 6.86 -4.23 1.41
N HIS A 16 6.07 -4.95 0.60
CA HIS A 16 5.98 -4.68 -0.83
C HIS A 16 5.32 -3.33 -1.11
N ALA A 17 4.20 -3.02 -0.44
CA ALA A 17 3.52 -1.73 -0.56
C ALA A 17 4.42 -0.55 -0.14
N TYR A 18 5.20 -0.70 0.93
CA TYR A 18 6.19 0.27 1.37
C TYR A 18 7.28 0.49 0.31
N SER A 19 7.87 -0.59 -0.19
CA SER A 19 8.91 -0.52 -1.23
C SER A 19 8.39 0.17 -2.49
N LEU A 20 7.14 -0.06 -2.86
CA LEU A 20 6.48 0.63 -3.97
C LEU A 20 6.26 2.12 -3.69
N ALA A 21 5.85 2.48 -2.47
CA ALA A 21 5.67 3.87 -2.06
C ALA A 21 6.98 4.66 -2.13
N ILE A 22 8.09 4.10 -1.65
CA ILE A 22 9.42 4.72 -1.77
C ILE A 22 9.79 4.94 -3.24
N ARG A 23 9.72 3.89 -4.07
CA ARG A 23 10.07 4.00 -5.50
C ARG A 23 9.21 5.03 -6.23
N LYS A 24 7.92 5.09 -5.92
CA LYS A 24 7.01 6.08 -6.52
C LYS A 24 7.36 7.49 -6.10
N TRP A 25 7.67 7.71 -4.82
CA TRP A 25 8.11 9.00 -4.33
C TRP A 25 9.44 9.42 -4.98
N GLU A 26 10.45 8.55 -5.02
CA GLU A 26 11.74 8.83 -5.67
C GLU A 26 11.58 9.18 -7.15
N THR A 27 10.64 8.53 -7.84
CA THR A 27 10.40 8.75 -9.28
C THR A 27 9.59 10.02 -9.57
N THR A 28 8.63 10.36 -8.70
CA THR A 28 7.63 11.41 -8.99
C THR A 28 7.79 12.67 -8.15
N GLY A 29 8.53 12.61 -7.04
CA GLY A 29 8.59 13.63 -6.00
C GLY A 29 7.26 13.86 -5.28
N ARG A 30 6.22 13.05 -5.54
CA ARG A 30 4.89 13.23 -4.95
C ARG A 30 4.74 12.38 -3.69
N PRO A 31 4.06 12.90 -2.65
CA PRO A 31 3.72 12.12 -1.48
C PRO A 31 2.98 10.83 -1.83
N GLN A 32 3.34 9.75 -1.16
CA GLN A 32 2.69 8.45 -1.31
C GLN A 32 2.09 8.01 0.01
N PHE A 33 0.88 7.46 -0.05
CA PHE A 33 0.12 6.99 1.09
C PHE A 33 -0.14 5.50 0.95
N VAL A 34 0.19 4.74 1.99
CA VAL A 34 -0.16 3.31 2.08
C VAL A 34 -1.39 3.18 2.98
N LEU A 35 -2.44 2.57 2.45
CA LEU A 35 -3.72 2.36 3.12
C LEU A 35 -3.93 0.88 3.40
N ARG A 36 -4.54 0.56 4.55
CA ARG A 36 -5.06 -0.78 4.83
C ARG A 36 -6.52 -0.84 4.39
N THR A 37 -6.84 -1.76 3.48
CA THR A 37 -8.13 -1.78 2.76
C THR A 37 -9.20 -2.65 3.43
N GLY A 38 -8.80 -3.62 4.26
CA GLY A 38 -9.70 -4.66 4.77
C GLY A 38 -10.03 -5.78 3.76
N ASP A 39 -9.63 -5.63 2.49
CA ASP A 39 -9.77 -6.67 1.48
C ASP A 39 -8.65 -7.72 1.66
N PRO A 40 -8.97 -9.00 1.90
CA PRO A 40 -7.95 -10.05 2.05
C PRO A 40 -7.14 -10.31 0.77
N ILE A 41 -7.63 -9.90 -0.41
CA ILE A 41 -6.94 -10.06 -1.69
C ILE A 41 -5.96 -8.91 -1.94
N GLN A 42 -6.31 -7.70 -1.52
CA GLN A 42 -5.47 -6.50 -1.62
C GLN A 42 -5.40 -5.78 -0.26
N PRO A 43 -4.72 -6.34 0.76
CA PRO A 43 -4.75 -5.80 2.11
C PRO A 43 -4.17 -4.38 2.21
N PHE A 44 -3.23 -4.05 1.32
CA PHE A 44 -2.58 -2.75 1.25
C PHE A 44 -2.71 -2.13 -0.14
N ARG A 45 -2.91 -0.81 -0.17
CA ARG A 45 -3.00 -0.01 -1.39
C ARG A 45 -2.11 1.22 -1.28
N VAL A 46 -1.34 1.51 -2.33
CA VAL A 46 -0.56 2.75 -2.45
C VAL A 46 -1.33 3.75 -3.31
N THR A 47 -1.39 5.01 -2.86
CA THR A 47 -2.07 6.10 -3.58
C THR A 47 -1.32 7.43 -3.42
N GLU A 48 -1.41 8.29 -4.42
CA GLU A 48 -0.96 9.69 -4.36
C GLU A 48 -2.03 10.61 -3.74
N ALA A 49 -3.29 10.18 -3.77
CA ALA A 49 -4.40 10.94 -3.22
C ALA A 49 -4.33 10.90 -1.69
N ARG A 50 -4.34 12.08 -1.07
CA ARG A 50 -4.36 12.18 0.39
C ARG A 50 -5.65 11.51 0.92
N PRO A 51 -5.53 10.49 1.78
CA PRO A 51 -6.68 9.79 2.31
C PRO A 51 -7.50 10.68 3.26
N GLY A 52 -8.80 10.41 3.34
CA GLY A 52 -9.65 10.91 4.42
C GLY A 52 -9.21 10.41 5.80
N LYS A 53 -9.76 11.01 6.87
CA LYS A 53 -9.39 10.67 8.27
C LYS A 53 -9.57 9.18 8.63
N ASP A 54 -10.51 8.49 7.98
CA ASP A 54 -10.91 7.12 8.32
C ASP A 54 -10.50 6.07 7.27
N GLU A 55 -9.73 6.44 6.25
CA GLU A 55 -9.35 5.55 5.14
C GLU A 55 -8.21 4.56 5.48
N GLY A 56 -7.93 4.34 6.76
CA GLY A 56 -6.96 3.34 7.20
C GLY A 56 -5.52 3.65 6.76
N LEU A 57 -5.12 4.92 6.80
CA LEU A 57 -3.73 5.32 6.55
C LEU A 57 -2.79 4.62 7.54
N VAL A 58 -1.83 3.86 7.01
CA VAL A 58 -0.81 3.17 7.82
C VAL A 58 0.58 3.77 7.65
N LEU A 59 0.86 4.39 6.51
CA LEU A 59 2.16 5.01 6.24
C LEU A 59 2.04 6.16 5.24
N HIS A 60 2.82 7.20 5.49
CA HIS A 60 3.04 8.34 4.61
C HIS A 60 4.52 8.45 4.24
N VAL A 61 4.82 8.57 2.95
CA VAL A 61 6.18 8.78 2.40
C VAL A 61 6.19 10.15 1.70
N ALA A 62 7.08 11.04 2.12
CA ALA A 62 7.22 12.40 1.58
C ALA A 62 8.65 12.92 1.72
#